data_AF-A0A7X7ESM3-F1
#
_entry.id   AF-A0A7X7ESM3-F1
#
_cell.length_a   1.000
_cell.length_b   1.000
_cell.length_c   1.000
_cell.angle_alpha   90.00
_cell.angle_beta   90.00
_cell.angle_gamma   90.00
#
_symmetry.space_group_name_H-M   'P 1'
#
loop_
_entity.id
_entity.type
_entity.pdbx_description
1 polymer ?
#
loop_
_entity_poly.entity_id
_entity_poly.type
_entity_poly.pdbx_seq_one_letter_code
_entity_poly.pdbx_strand_id
1 'polypeptide(L)'
;MAKQKTTRNKKTAVKFEHRLILVNWILDLFGVATFEDLARTMRDPAFEGFNEDGVSKFHQCMKLLFDRPELPHDILLGYDENIVRHWKQITENRNADGQVVYPKYFQYLCLLFTEIYLDRYFRDSEKLLADLNAYTEKFNAGETLPQQSPGRLFASGLPNDAQISWHRLL
;
A
#
# COMPACT_ATOMS: atom_id res chain seq x y z
N MET A 1 35.65 -35.29 -24.99
CA MET A 1 34.38 -35.41 -24.26
C MET A 1 34.21 -34.21 -23.34
N ALA A 2 33.42 -33.21 -23.71
CA ALA A 2 33.17 -32.02 -22.88
C ALA A 2 31.84 -32.19 -22.14
N LYS A 3 31.88 -32.17 -20.79
CA LYS A 3 30.71 -32.24 -19.92
C LYS A 3 29.91 -30.94 -20.04
N GLN A 4 28.69 -31.01 -20.58
CA GLN A 4 27.69 -29.94 -20.47
C GLN A 4 27.30 -29.74 -19.00
N LYS A 5 27.65 -28.59 -18.43
CA LYS A 5 27.08 -28.10 -17.18
C LYS A 5 25.61 -27.77 -17.43
N THR A 6 24.71 -28.61 -16.92
CA THR A 6 23.29 -28.31 -16.81
C THR A 6 23.09 -27.11 -15.88
N THR A 7 22.78 -25.96 -16.44
CA THR A 7 22.33 -24.77 -15.71
C THR A 7 20.96 -25.08 -15.10
N ARG A 8 20.95 -25.28 -13.77
CA ARG A 8 19.73 -25.46 -12.98
C ARG A 8 18.90 -24.18 -13.08
N ASN A 9 17.83 -24.22 -13.87
CA ASN A 9 16.90 -23.11 -14.02
C ASN A 9 16.29 -22.80 -12.64
N LYS A 10 16.74 -21.72 -12.00
CA LYS A 10 16.20 -21.26 -10.71
C LYS A 10 14.78 -20.78 -11.01
N LYS A 11 13.76 -21.59 -10.69
CA LYS A 11 12.37 -21.12 -10.66
C LYS A 11 12.36 -19.84 -9.82
N THR A 12 12.12 -18.70 -10.43
CA THR A 12 11.96 -17.42 -9.74
C THR A 12 10.65 -17.48 -8.98
N ALA A 13 10.72 -17.97 -7.74
CA ALA A 13 9.58 -17.97 -6.83
C ALA A 13 9.22 -16.52 -6.49
N VAL A 14 7.93 -16.18 -6.63
CA VAL A 14 7.41 -14.89 -6.18
C VAL A 14 7.63 -14.78 -4.67
N LYS A 15 8.29 -13.70 -4.23
CA LYS A 15 8.54 -13.49 -2.80
C LYS A 15 7.21 -13.37 -2.04
N PHE A 16 7.22 -13.78 -0.77
CA PHE A 16 6.03 -13.72 0.08
C PHE A 16 5.45 -12.30 0.20
N GLU A 17 6.30 -11.29 0.36
CA GLU A 17 5.90 -9.88 0.43
C GLU A 17 5.09 -9.43 -0.79
N HIS A 18 5.38 -9.99 -1.97
CA HIS A 18 4.64 -9.71 -3.20
C HIS A 18 3.28 -10.40 -3.29
N ARG A 19 3.01 -11.37 -2.41
CA ARG A 19 1.73 -12.10 -2.33
C ARG A 19 0.77 -11.50 -1.30
N LEU A 20 1.11 -10.35 -0.70
CA LEU A 20 0.23 -9.65 0.25
C LEU A 20 -0.86 -8.89 -0.51
N ILE A 21 -1.98 -9.56 -0.77
CA ILE A 21 -3.11 -9.02 -1.55
C ILE A 21 -3.61 -7.69 -1.01
N LEU A 22 -3.80 -7.56 0.30
CA LEU A 22 -4.30 -6.32 0.89
C LEU A 22 -3.38 -5.12 0.57
N VAL A 23 -2.06 -5.30 0.70
CA VAL A 23 -1.09 -4.24 0.42
C VAL A 23 -1.09 -3.89 -1.08
N ASN A 24 -1.10 -4.91 -1.94
CA ASN A 24 -1.16 -4.72 -3.39
C ASN A 24 -2.44 -3.96 -3.81
N TRP A 25 -3.58 -4.38 -3.28
CA TRP A 25 -4.87 -3.76 -3.54
C TRP A 25 -4.89 -2.29 -3.10
N ILE A 26 -4.38 -1.96 -1.90
CA ILE A 26 -4.27 -0.57 -1.46
C ILE A 26 -3.34 0.24 -2.38
N LEU A 27 -2.18 -0.29 -2.77
CA LEU A 27 -1.26 0.40 -3.70
C LEU A 27 -1.91 0.67 -5.06
N ASP A 28 -2.74 -0.25 -5.55
CA ASP A 28 -3.49 -0.10 -6.79
C ASP A 28 -4.53 1.04 -6.70
N LEU A 29 -5.14 1.28 -5.53
CA LEU A 29 -6.00 2.47 -5.29
C LEU A 29 -5.25 3.80 -5.50
N PHE A 30 -3.93 3.79 -5.29
CA PHE A 30 -3.06 4.93 -5.54
C PHE A 30 -2.42 4.89 -6.94
N GLY A 31 -2.68 3.88 -7.77
CA GLY A 31 -2.13 3.74 -9.11
C GLY A 31 -0.62 3.49 -9.14
N VAL A 32 -0.06 2.91 -8.07
CA VAL A 32 1.39 2.67 -7.92
C VAL A 32 1.68 1.19 -7.71
N ALA A 33 2.82 0.72 -8.23
CA ALA A 33 3.19 -0.69 -8.11
C ALA A 33 3.90 -1.02 -6.79
N THR A 34 4.61 -0.05 -6.20
CA THR A 34 5.43 -0.27 -5.01
C THR A 34 5.21 0.80 -3.94
N PHE A 35 5.51 0.45 -2.69
CA PHE A 35 5.50 1.41 -1.59
C PHE A 35 6.52 2.53 -1.81
N GLU A 36 7.67 2.21 -2.40
CA GLU A 36 8.71 3.15 -2.77
C GLU A 36 8.21 4.20 -3.77
N ASP A 37 7.38 3.79 -4.72
CA ASP A 37 6.76 4.70 -5.69
C ASP A 37 5.83 5.69 -4.99
N LEU A 38 5.01 5.21 -4.06
CA LEU A 38 4.14 6.06 -3.25
C LEU A 38 4.93 7.03 -2.37
N ALA A 39 5.95 6.52 -1.67
CA ALA A 39 6.73 7.26 -0.69
C ALA A 39 7.70 8.27 -1.32
N ARG A 40 7.99 8.15 -2.63
CA ARG A 40 9.06 8.91 -3.32
C ARG A 40 8.97 10.42 -3.08
N THR A 41 7.76 10.96 -3.08
CA THR A 41 7.47 12.39 -2.95
C THR A 41 7.35 12.86 -1.49
N MET A 42 7.43 11.94 -0.53
CA MET A 42 7.15 12.18 0.90
C MET A 42 8.40 12.02 1.77
N ARG A 43 9.53 11.59 1.20
CA ARG A 43 10.76 11.28 1.96
C ARG A 43 11.50 12.50 2.48
N ASP A 44 11.30 13.66 1.88
CA ASP A 44 11.97 14.89 2.33
C ASP A 44 11.41 15.28 3.71
N PRO A 45 12.27 15.43 4.74
CA PRO A 45 11.86 15.90 6.06
C PRO A 45 11.11 17.25 6.04
N ALA A 46 11.25 18.06 4.99
CA ALA A 46 10.46 19.29 4.83
C ALA A 46 8.94 19.04 4.77
N PHE A 47 8.53 17.85 4.34
CA PHE A 47 7.13 17.40 4.32
C PHE A 47 6.68 16.80 5.66
N GLU A 48 7.54 16.74 6.67
CA GLU A 48 7.10 16.42 8.02
C GLU A 48 6.36 17.62 8.63
N GLY A 49 5.25 17.33 9.29
CA GLY A 49 4.44 18.30 10.02
C GLY A 49 3.10 18.65 9.38
N PHE A 50 2.44 19.62 10.00
CA PHE A 50 1.09 20.06 9.65
C PHE A 50 1.13 21.47 9.07
N ASN A 51 0.20 21.81 8.18
CA ASN A 51 0.00 23.17 7.68
C ASN A 51 -0.85 24.00 8.68
N GLU A 52 -1.18 25.24 8.31
CA GLU A 52 -1.96 26.17 9.14
C GLU A 52 -3.38 25.64 9.45
N ASP A 53 -3.96 24.86 8.54
CA ASP A 53 -5.27 24.22 8.72
C ASP A 53 -5.21 22.94 9.59
N GLY A 54 -4.01 22.54 10.01
CA GLY A 54 -3.79 21.30 10.74
C GLY A 54 -3.82 20.04 9.87
N VAL A 55 -3.78 20.18 8.55
CA VAL A 55 -3.68 19.08 7.57
C VAL A 55 -2.21 18.67 7.45
N SER A 56 -1.95 17.37 7.32
CA SER A 56 -0.59 16.88 7.07
C SER A 56 -0.04 17.40 5.76
N LYS A 57 1.22 17.84 5.74
CA LYS A 57 1.91 18.16 4.49
C LYS A 57 2.01 16.94 3.56
N PHE A 58 1.98 15.73 4.11
CA PHE A 58 1.90 14.48 3.34
C PHE A 58 0.62 14.35 2.51
N HIS A 59 -0.52 14.83 3.00
CA HIS A 59 -1.76 14.85 2.25
C HIS A 59 -1.64 15.75 1.00
N GLN A 60 -0.93 16.88 1.11
CA GLN A 60 -0.67 17.77 -0.02
C GLN A 60 0.18 17.09 -1.11
N CYS A 61 1.19 16.31 -0.71
CA CYS A 61 1.98 15.51 -1.66
C CYS A 61 1.09 14.55 -2.46
N MET A 62 0.09 13.93 -1.83
CA MET A 62 -0.79 12.96 -2.48
C MET A 62 -1.88 13.58 -3.35
N LYS A 63 -2.35 14.80 -3.02
CA LYS A 63 -3.37 15.52 -3.81
C LYS A 63 -2.93 15.74 -5.26
N LEU A 64 -1.63 15.91 -5.49
CA LEU A 64 -1.07 16.34 -6.77
C LEU A 64 -0.73 15.20 -7.73
N LEU A 65 -0.86 13.93 -7.31
CA LEU A 65 -0.18 12.85 -8.02
C LEU A 65 -1.09 11.93 -8.86
N PHE A 66 -2.40 11.84 -8.60
CA PHE A 66 -3.23 10.80 -9.22
C PHE A 66 -4.71 11.21 -9.37
N ASP A 67 -5.33 10.82 -10.49
CA ASP A 67 -6.80 10.72 -10.59
C ASP A 67 -7.23 9.42 -9.91
N ARG A 68 -8.07 9.53 -8.87
CA ARG A 68 -8.42 8.43 -7.96
C ARG A 68 -9.93 8.33 -7.81
N PRO A 69 -10.63 7.65 -8.74
CA PRO A 69 -12.08 7.51 -8.66
C PRO A 69 -12.53 6.76 -7.40
N GLU A 70 -11.73 5.79 -6.93
CA GLU A 70 -12.02 5.02 -5.72
C GLU A 70 -11.54 5.66 -4.41
N LEU A 71 -10.70 6.70 -4.51
CA LEU A 71 -10.19 7.43 -3.36
C LEU A 71 -10.23 8.95 -3.62
N PRO A 72 -11.44 9.53 -3.67
CA PRO A 72 -11.64 10.95 -3.86
C PRO A 72 -10.91 11.81 -2.81
N HIS A 73 -10.68 13.07 -3.15
CA HIS A 73 -9.85 13.95 -2.32
C HIS A 73 -10.43 14.24 -0.93
N ASP A 74 -11.75 14.37 -0.83
CA ASP A 74 -12.49 14.58 0.42
C ASP A 74 -12.39 13.36 1.35
N ILE A 75 -12.51 12.15 0.81
CA ILE A 75 -12.30 10.91 1.57
C ILE A 75 -10.86 10.83 2.09
N LEU A 76 -9.88 11.14 1.23
CA LEU A 76 -8.47 11.13 1.63
C LEU A 76 -8.16 12.18 2.71
N LEU A 77 -8.78 13.36 2.63
CA LEU A 77 -8.68 14.40 3.64
C LEU A 77 -9.28 13.93 4.97
N GLY A 78 -10.42 13.24 4.96
CA GLY A 78 -11.03 12.67 6.16
C GLY A 78 -10.10 11.68 6.88
N TYR A 79 -9.37 10.84 6.13
CA TYR A 79 -8.35 9.97 6.71
C TYR A 79 -7.18 10.77 7.30
N ASP A 80 -6.72 11.81 6.59
CA ASP A 80 -5.66 12.68 7.11
C ASP A 80 -6.04 13.31 8.45
N GLU A 81 -7.25 13.87 8.56
CA GLU A 81 -7.76 14.50 9.77
C GLU A 81 -7.82 13.51 10.94
N ASN A 82 -8.27 12.28 10.70
CA ASN A 82 -8.25 11.22 11.71
C ASN A 82 -6.82 10.90 12.17
N ILE A 83 -5.89 10.73 11.24
CA ILE A 83 -4.48 10.45 11.53
C ILE A 83 -3.87 11.58 12.37
N VAL A 84 -4.08 12.83 11.96
CA VAL A 84 -3.58 14.01 12.69
C VAL A 84 -4.15 14.06 14.10
N ARG A 85 -5.47 13.84 14.26
CA ARG A 85 -6.13 13.83 15.57
C ARG A 85 -5.50 12.80 16.49
N HIS A 86 -5.36 11.56 16.03
CA HIS A 86 -4.75 10.49 16.82
C HIS A 86 -3.27 10.75 17.10
N TRP A 87 -2.53 11.30 16.14
CA TRP A 87 -1.12 11.66 16.33
C TRP A 87 -0.93 12.72 17.40
N LYS A 88 -1.73 13.80 17.36
CA LYS A 88 -1.70 14.87 18.37
C LYS A 88 -1.98 14.32 19.76
N GLN A 89 -2.96 13.42 19.90
CA GLN A 89 -3.28 12.76 21.17
C GLN A 89 -2.11 11.88 21.68
N ILE A 90 -1.49 11.09 20.80
CA ILE A 90 -0.37 10.21 21.18
C ILE A 90 0.87 11.01 21.60
N THR A 91 1.11 12.17 20.96
CA THR A 91 2.30 12.99 21.18
C THR A 91 2.12 14.08 22.23
N GLU A 92 0.92 14.28 22.77
CA GLU A 92 0.56 15.35 23.70
C GLU A 92 1.57 15.48 24.86
N ASN A 93 1.86 14.38 25.56
CA ASN A 93 2.79 14.38 26.69
C ASN A 93 4.22 14.77 26.28
N ARG A 94 4.68 14.34 25.11
CA ARG A 94 6.05 14.65 24.63
C ARG A 94 6.17 16.09 24.13
N ASN A 95 5.11 16.61 23.53
CA ASN A 95 5.06 17.99 23.06
C ASN A 95 5.05 18.97 24.25
N ALA A 96 4.41 18.61 25.37
CA ALA A 96 4.44 19.39 26.60
C ALA A 96 5.86 19.55 27.18
N ASP A 97 6.73 18.55 26.97
CA ASP A 97 8.15 18.58 27.35
C ASP A 97 9.03 19.34 26.33
N GLY A 98 8.43 20.03 25.36
CA GLY A 98 9.11 20.83 24.34
C GLY A 98 9.63 20.03 23.13
N GLN A 99 9.35 18.73 23.05
CA GLN A 99 9.75 17.89 21.92
C GLN A 99 8.58 17.73 20.95
N VAL A 100 8.46 18.63 19.97
CA VAL A 100 7.46 18.50 18.91
C VAL A 100 7.84 17.35 17.99
N VAL A 101 7.07 16.26 18.01
CA VAL A 101 7.30 15.07 17.19
C VAL A 101 6.28 14.98 16.06
N TYR A 102 6.77 14.97 14.83
CA TYR A 102 5.96 14.76 13.64
C TYR A 102 6.06 13.31 13.13
N PRO A 103 5.02 12.79 12.45
CA PRO A 103 5.09 11.46 11.87
C PRO A 103 6.13 11.44 10.76
N LYS A 104 6.90 10.36 10.67
CA LYS A 104 7.68 10.04 9.48
C LYS A 104 6.77 9.54 8.37
N TYR A 105 7.18 9.71 7.11
CA TYR A 105 6.36 9.31 5.95
C TYR A 105 5.87 7.87 6.02
N PHE A 106 6.70 6.93 6.49
CA PHE A 106 6.30 5.52 6.62
C PHE A 106 5.28 5.29 7.73
N GLN A 107 5.36 6.05 8.85
CA GLN A 107 4.37 5.98 9.92
C GLN A 107 3.02 6.51 9.43
N TYR A 108 3.04 7.65 8.73
CA TYR A 108 1.85 8.22 8.13
C TYR A 108 1.21 7.27 7.11
N LEU A 109 1.99 6.69 6.19
CA LEU A 109 1.47 5.75 5.19
C LEU A 109 0.90 4.47 5.82
N CYS A 110 1.53 3.94 6.88
CA CYS A 110 0.97 2.81 7.63
C CYS A 110 -0.38 3.15 8.25
N LEU A 111 -0.52 4.34 8.86
CA LEU A 111 -1.79 4.79 9.42
C LEU A 111 -2.84 5.05 8.33
N LEU A 112 -2.44 5.61 7.19
CA LEU A 112 -3.32 5.81 6.05
C LEU A 112 -3.87 4.49 5.50
N PHE A 113 -3.01 3.48 5.34
CA PHE A 113 -3.44 2.16 4.87
C PHE A 113 -4.38 1.51 5.89
N THR A 114 -4.15 1.76 7.18
CA THR A 114 -5.03 1.31 8.27
C THR A 114 -6.39 2.01 8.21
N GLU A 115 -6.44 3.32 8.07
CA GLU A 115 -7.69 4.09 7.93
C GLU A 115 -8.51 3.61 6.72
N ILE A 116 -7.87 3.42 5.56
CA ILE A 116 -8.55 2.91 4.34
C ILE A 116 -9.16 1.53 4.61
N TYR A 117 -8.39 0.61 5.22
CA TYR A 117 -8.86 -0.73 5.52
C TYR A 117 -10.03 -0.71 6.51
N LEU A 118 -9.89 0.01 7.62
CA LEU A 118 -10.90 0.08 8.66
C LEU A 118 -12.18 0.75 8.15
N ASP A 119 -12.08 1.84 7.41
CA ASP A 119 -13.24 2.51 6.81
C ASP A 119 -14.02 1.56 5.92
N ARG A 120 -13.37 0.87 4.97
CA ARG A 120 -14.06 -0.07 4.10
C ARG A 120 -14.60 -1.28 4.85
N TYR A 121 -13.86 -1.81 5.81
CA TYR A 121 -14.27 -2.96 6.62
C TYR A 121 -15.53 -2.64 7.44
N PHE A 122 -15.56 -1.50 8.13
CA PHE A 122 -16.69 -1.12 8.97
C PHE A 122 -17.87 -0.55 8.17
N ARG A 123 -17.63 0.01 6.98
CA ARG A 123 -18.70 0.48 6.09
C ARG A 123 -19.45 -0.67 5.45
N ASP A 124 -18.73 -1.63 4.88
CA ASP A 124 -19.31 -2.79 4.18
C ASP A 124 -18.27 -3.92 4.05
N SER A 125 -18.22 -4.80 5.04
CA SER A 125 -17.26 -5.90 5.08
C SER A 125 -17.49 -6.93 3.95
N GLU A 126 -18.73 -7.12 3.51
CA GLU A 126 -19.05 -8.06 2.43
C GLU A 126 -18.54 -7.52 1.09
N LYS A 127 -18.74 -6.23 0.83
CA LYS A 127 -18.16 -5.56 -0.33
C LYS A 127 -16.63 -5.59 -0.30
N LEU A 128 -16.00 -5.30 0.84
CA LEU A 128 -14.53 -5.38 0.96
C LEU A 128 -14.02 -6.79 0.62
N LEU A 129 -14.68 -7.83 1.14
CA LEU A 129 -14.34 -9.21 0.80
C LEU A 129 -14.47 -9.49 -0.70
N ALA A 130 -15.57 -9.05 -1.31
CA ALA A 130 -15.79 -9.21 -2.75
C ALA A 130 -14.72 -8.47 -3.58
N ASP A 131 -14.38 -7.24 -3.21
CA ASP A 131 -13.35 -6.43 -3.86
C ASP A 131 -11.97 -7.12 -3.78
N LEU A 132 -11.59 -7.65 -2.61
CA LEU A 132 -10.32 -8.36 -2.41
C LEU A 132 -10.26 -9.70 -3.16
N ASN A 133 -11.37 -10.43 -3.23
CA ASN A 133 -11.47 -11.66 -4.01
C ASN A 133 -11.31 -11.37 -5.50
N ALA A 134 -12.03 -10.36 -6.01
CA ALA A 134 -11.91 -9.92 -7.40
C ALA A 134 -10.48 -9.45 -7.72
N TYR A 135 -9.84 -8.72 -6.81
CA TYR A 135 -8.44 -8.32 -6.97
C TYR A 135 -7.50 -9.52 -7.00
N THR A 136 -7.76 -10.56 -6.21
CA THR A 136 -6.93 -11.77 -6.20
C THR A 136 -7.03 -12.56 -7.50
N GLU A 137 -8.20 -12.62 -8.12
CA GLU A 137 -8.35 -13.22 -9.45
C GLU A 137 -7.51 -12.47 -10.49
N LYS A 138 -7.59 -11.13 -10.50
CA LYS A 138 -6.74 -10.28 -11.36
C LYS A 138 -5.25 -10.50 -11.08
N PHE A 139 -4.86 -10.58 -9.80
CA PHE A 139 -3.48 -10.80 -9.40
C PHE A 139 -2.96 -12.16 -9.87
N ASN A 140 -3.74 -13.22 -9.69
CA ASN A 140 -3.43 -14.57 -10.18
C ASN A 140 -3.33 -14.61 -11.72
N ALA A 141 -4.15 -13.84 -12.43
CA ALA A 141 -4.10 -13.67 -13.88
C ALA A 141 -2.92 -12.79 -14.37
N GLY A 142 -2.23 -12.09 -13.46
CA GLY A 142 -1.13 -11.17 -13.81
C GLY A 142 -1.61 -9.83 -14.38
N GLU A 143 -2.86 -9.44 -14.11
CA GLU A 143 -3.52 -8.24 -14.63
C GLU A 143 -3.37 -7.02 -13.71
N THR A 144 -2.71 -7.16 -12.56
CA THR A 144 -2.44 -6.08 -11.61
C THR A 144 -1.10 -5.41 -11.90
N LEU A 145 -0.88 -4.20 -11.37
CA LEU A 145 0.41 -3.52 -11.46
C LEU A 145 1.54 -4.45 -10.98
N PRO A 146 2.56 -4.70 -11.82
CA PRO A 146 3.61 -5.66 -11.48
C PRO A 146 4.51 -5.04 -10.42
N GLN A 147 4.49 -5.58 -9.19
CA GLN A 147 5.56 -5.33 -8.24
C GLN A 147 6.87 -5.80 -8.89
N GLN A 148 7.89 -4.94 -8.94
CA GLN A 148 9.13 -5.23 -9.66
C GLN A 148 9.82 -6.49 -9.10
N SER A 149 9.50 -7.65 -9.68
CA SER A 149 10.25 -8.90 -9.54
C SER A 149 11.01 -9.14 -10.85
N PRO A 150 12.29 -9.56 -10.81
CA PRO A 150 13.05 -9.79 -12.02
C PRO A 150 12.43 -10.92 -12.85
N GLY A 151 12.01 -10.62 -14.08
CA GLY A 151 11.75 -11.61 -15.12
C GLY A 151 10.28 -11.83 -15.48
N ARG A 152 10.10 -12.52 -16.62
CA ARG A 152 8.86 -12.79 -17.39
C ARG A 152 7.75 -13.57 -16.64
N LEU A 153 7.60 -13.43 -15.33
CA LEU A 153 6.61 -14.16 -14.53
C LEU A 153 5.16 -13.75 -14.82
N PHE A 154 4.93 -12.54 -15.33
CA PHE A 154 3.59 -11.96 -15.45
C PHE A 154 2.98 -12.04 -16.85
N ALA A 155 3.72 -12.51 -17.86
CA ALA A 155 3.21 -12.52 -19.25
C ALA A 155 2.16 -13.61 -19.53
N SER A 156 1.97 -14.56 -18.61
CA SER A 156 1.06 -15.71 -18.76
C SER A 156 0.29 -16.04 -17.47
N GLY A 157 0.15 -15.08 -16.57
CA GLY A 157 -0.38 -15.30 -15.21
C GLY A 157 0.61 -15.96 -14.25
N LEU A 158 0.27 -15.97 -12.95
CA LEU A 158 1.12 -16.54 -11.91
C LEU A 158 1.14 -18.07 -11.98
N PRO A 159 2.33 -18.71 -11.83
CA PRO A 159 2.43 -20.17 -11.69
C PRO A 159 1.53 -20.71 -10.57
N ASN A 160 0.98 -21.93 -10.74
CA ASN A 160 0.06 -22.55 -9.76
C ASN A 160 0.61 -22.59 -8.32
N ASP A 161 1.93 -22.70 -8.14
CA ASP A 161 2.59 -22.69 -6.82
C ASP A 161 2.75 -21.28 -6.20
N ALA A 162 2.57 -20.24 -7.01
CA ALA A 162 2.58 -18.83 -6.60
C ALA A 162 1.17 -18.23 -6.46
N GLN A 163 0.15 -18.88 -7.03
CA GLN A 163 -1.26 -18.49 -6.90
C GLN A 163 -1.73 -18.59 -5.45
N ILE A 164 -2.68 -17.72 -5.11
CA ILE A 164 -3.31 -17.70 -3.80
C ILE A 164 -4.57 -18.56 -3.87
N SER A 165 -4.57 -19.70 -3.16
CA SER A 165 -5.66 -20.67 -3.15
C SER A 165 -6.63 -20.43 -1.99
N TRP A 166 -7.91 -20.23 -2.33
CA TRP A 166 -8.99 -19.88 -1.41
C TRP A 166 -9.64 -21.04 -0.63
N HIS A 167 -9.23 -22.29 -0.85
CA HIS A 167 -9.84 -23.48 -0.23
C HIS A 167 -9.63 -23.61 1.30
N ARG A 168 -9.23 -22.55 2.03
CA ARG A 168 -8.91 -22.61 3.47
C ARG A 168 -9.51 -21.51 4.36
N LEU A 169 -10.36 -20.61 3.84
CA LEU A 169 -10.86 -19.46 4.62
C LEU A 169 -12.39 -19.27 4.58
N LEU A 170 -13.13 -20.36 4.32
CA LEU A 170 -14.55 -20.54 4.68
C LEU A 170 -14.68 -21.90 5.38
#